data_AF-A0A2D7W6C7-F1
#
_entry.id   AF-A0A2D7W6C7-F1
#
_cell.length_a   1.000
_cell.length_b   1.000
_cell.length_c   1.000
_cell.angle_alpha   90.00
_cell.angle_beta   90.00
_cell.angle_gamma   90.00
#
_symmetry.space_group_name_H-M   'P 1'
#
loop_
_entity.id
_entity.type
_entity.pdbx_description
1 polymer ?
#
loop_
_entity_poly.entity_id
_entity_poly.type
_entity_poly.pdbx_seq_one_letter_code
_entity_poly.pdbx_strand_id
1 'polypeptide(L)'
;ENEDWCLAMDQYVALPAFGQAPSHPVMYNPNLLDVQTRTAILNALMSLNNEMYVEDYPMMGTTYTGCYDFATHQVDSTSDMNTCGDQILENVLNTPGIERVNSQTHLGSYSSIIKHVPGISTYYDTKYEITD
;
A
#
# COMPACT_ATOMS: atom_id res chain seq x y z
N GLU A 1 8.89 -13.61 -25.67
CA GLU A 1 9.97 -14.60 -25.56
C GLU A 1 11.00 -14.04 -24.58
N ASN A 2 11.62 -14.90 -23.75
CA ASN A 2 12.67 -14.43 -22.84
C ASN A 2 13.95 -14.12 -23.62
N GLU A 3 14.77 -13.23 -23.08
CA GLU A 3 16.09 -12.95 -23.63
C GLU A 3 17.01 -14.17 -23.52
N ASP A 4 17.95 -14.32 -24.47
CA ASP A 4 18.86 -15.48 -24.56
C ASP A 4 19.78 -15.68 -23.34
N TRP A 5 19.93 -14.65 -22.49
CA TRP A 5 20.74 -14.69 -21.27
C TRP A 5 19.93 -15.12 -20.03
N CYS A 6 18.61 -15.27 -20.14
CA CYS A 6 17.80 -15.80 -19.06
C CYS A 6 18.07 -17.30 -18.88
N LEU A 7 18.35 -17.71 -17.65
CA LEU A 7 18.47 -19.13 -17.31
C LEU A 7 17.08 -19.80 -17.34
N ALA A 8 17.05 -21.13 -17.38
CA ALA A 8 15.82 -21.87 -17.19
C ALA A 8 15.29 -21.71 -15.75
N MET A 9 13.97 -21.78 -15.57
CA MET A 9 13.30 -21.47 -14.29
C MET A 9 13.81 -22.34 -13.13
N ASP A 10 14.16 -23.59 -13.42
CA ASP A 10 14.72 -24.60 -12.50
C ASP A 10 16.18 -24.34 -12.12
N GLN A 11 16.86 -23.43 -12.82
CA GLN A 11 18.22 -23.00 -12.52
C GLN A 11 18.26 -21.78 -11.58
N TYR A 12 17.11 -21.17 -11.27
CA TYR A 12 17.02 -20.13 -10.25
C TYR A 12 16.83 -20.74 -8.86
N VAL A 13 17.62 -20.29 -7.90
CA VAL A 13 17.44 -20.59 -6.47
C VAL A 13 16.85 -19.37 -5.79
N ALA A 14 15.66 -19.51 -5.22
CA ALA A 14 15.04 -18.43 -4.45
C ALA A 14 15.84 -18.19 -3.16
N LEU A 15 16.30 -16.96 -2.96
CA LEU A 15 16.88 -16.55 -1.70
C LEU A 15 15.78 -16.40 -0.64
N PRO A 16 16.10 -16.59 0.65
CA PRO A 16 15.18 -16.23 1.72
C PRO A 16 14.70 -14.79 1.57
N ALA A 17 13.44 -14.52 1.97
CA ALA A 17 12.91 -13.17 1.97
C ALA A 17 13.79 -12.27 2.85
N PHE A 18 14.36 -11.23 2.25
CA PHE A 18 15.32 -10.33 2.89
C PHE A 18 14.72 -8.97 3.24
N GLY A 19 13.46 -8.72 2.85
CA GLY A 19 12.68 -7.52 3.19
C GLY A 19 11.29 -7.57 2.59
N GLN A 20 10.41 -6.69 3.05
CA GLN A 20 9.12 -6.44 2.40
C GLN A 20 9.25 -5.19 1.52
N ALA A 21 8.83 -5.32 0.26
CA ALA A 21 8.71 -4.16 -0.61
C ALA A 21 7.59 -3.25 -0.06
N PRO A 22 7.83 -1.94 0.06
CA PRO A 22 6.79 -0.99 0.44
C PRO A 22 5.60 -1.05 -0.52
N SER A 23 4.39 -0.83 -0.02
CA SER A 23 3.18 -0.75 -0.85
C SER A 23 3.18 0.50 -1.75
N HIS A 24 2.26 0.52 -2.72
CA HIS A 24 2.11 1.63 -3.67
C HIS A 24 1.83 2.95 -2.95
N PRO A 25 2.69 3.98 -3.11
CA PRO A 25 2.49 5.26 -2.45
C PRO A 25 1.49 6.14 -3.22
N VAL A 26 0.67 6.88 -2.48
CA VAL A 26 -0.07 8.04 -3.00
C VAL A 26 0.69 9.30 -2.64
N MET A 27 1.08 10.09 -3.65
CA MET A 27 1.85 11.32 -3.47
C MET A 27 1.04 12.53 -3.95
N TYR A 28 1.27 13.69 -3.32
CA TYR A 28 0.67 14.96 -3.73
C TYR A 28 1.74 16.03 -3.91
N ASN A 29 1.42 17.05 -4.73
CA ASN A 29 2.30 18.21 -4.91
C ASN A 29 1.92 19.31 -3.90
N PRO A 30 2.76 19.64 -2.91
CA PRO A 30 2.44 20.62 -1.88
C PRO A 30 2.37 22.06 -2.40
N ASN A 31 2.92 22.36 -3.57
CA ASN A 31 2.90 23.70 -4.17
C ASN A 31 1.60 23.98 -4.94
N LEU A 32 0.88 22.93 -5.35
CA LEU A 32 -0.35 23.03 -6.12
C LEU A 32 -1.59 22.71 -5.28
N LEU A 33 -1.45 21.84 -4.28
CA LEU A 33 -2.55 21.43 -3.42
C LEU A 33 -2.60 22.31 -2.18
N ASP A 34 -3.64 23.12 -2.05
CA ASP A 34 -3.82 23.97 -0.88
C ASP A 34 -4.03 23.12 0.39
N VAL A 35 -3.83 23.77 1.55
CA VAL A 35 -3.85 23.10 2.86
C VAL A 35 -5.21 22.47 3.17
N GLN A 36 -6.32 23.09 2.76
CA GLN A 36 -7.67 22.58 3.04
C GLN A 36 -7.94 21.34 2.20
N THR A 37 -7.70 21.40 0.90
CA THR A 37 -7.89 20.27 -0.01
C THR A 37 -6.98 19.10 0.37
N ARG A 38 -5.72 19.37 0.69
CA ARG A 38 -4.78 18.36 1.20
C ARG A 38 -5.32 17.66 2.44
N THR A 39 -5.82 18.42 3.41
CA THR A 39 -6.36 17.86 4.66
C THR A 39 -7.60 17.01 4.39
N ALA A 40 -8.50 17.46 3.53
CA ALA A 40 -9.69 16.72 3.15
C ALA A 40 -9.34 15.38 2.48
N ILE A 41 -8.45 15.39 1.48
CA ILE A 41 -8.01 14.18 0.78
C ILE A 41 -7.33 13.21 1.75
N LEU A 42 -6.40 13.71 2.58
CA LEU A 42 -5.70 12.86 3.54
C LEU A 42 -6.67 12.24 4.55
N ASN A 43 -7.68 12.98 5.02
CA ASN A 43 -8.65 12.42 5.95
C ASN A 43 -9.59 11.40 5.28
N ALA A 44 -10.01 11.65 4.04
CA ALA A 44 -10.82 10.72 3.27
C ALA A 44 -10.09 9.40 2.98
N LEU A 45 -8.79 9.47 2.64
CA LEU A 45 -7.99 8.25 2.47
C LEU A 45 -7.77 7.50 3.77
N MET A 46 -7.53 8.22 4.87
CA MET A 46 -7.35 7.60 6.19
C MET A 46 -8.65 7.00 6.74
N SER A 47 -9.83 7.51 6.36
CA SER A 47 -11.11 6.94 6.79
C SER A 47 -11.40 5.58 6.16
N LEU A 48 -10.81 5.26 5.01
CA LEU A 48 -10.92 3.92 4.41
C LEU A 48 -10.40 2.83 5.35
N ASN A 49 -9.39 3.15 6.18
CA ASN A 49 -8.89 2.20 7.18
C ASN A 49 -9.94 1.84 8.24
N ASN A 50 -11.02 2.61 8.36
CA ASN A 50 -12.03 2.44 9.40
C ASN A 50 -13.23 1.58 8.98
N GLU A 51 -13.33 1.25 7.69
CA GLU A 51 -14.44 0.50 7.14
C GLU A 51 -14.00 -0.89 6.72
N MET A 52 -14.79 -1.89 7.08
CA MET A 52 -14.61 -3.26 6.62
C MET A 52 -15.93 -3.84 6.10
N TYR A 53 -15.90 -4.64 5.04
CA TYR A 53 -17.09 -5.37 4.62
C TYR A 53 -17.35 -6.53 5.60
N VAL A 54 -18.60 -6.66 6.04
CA VAL A 54 -19.04 -7.74 6.91
C VAL A 54 -20.22 -8.47 6.29
N GLU A 55 -20.24 -9.80 6.48
CA GLU A 55 -21.35 -10.67 6.07
C GLU A 55 -21.95 -11.36 7.31
N ASP A 56 -23.28 -11.29 7.45
CA ASP A 56 -24.05 -11.91 8.53
C ASP A 56 -23.50 -11.66 9.94
N TYR A 57 -22.94 -10.47 10.16
CA TYR A 57 -22.23 -10.13 11.39
C TYR A 57 -23.21 -9.85 12.54
N PRO A 58 -23.14 -10.59 13.65
CA PRO A 58 -24.11 -10.46 14.74
C PRO A 58 -23.81 -9.23 15.62
N MET A 59 -24.75 -8.29 15.68
CA MET A 59 -24.75 -7.18 16.64
C MET A 59 -26.09 -7.08 17.37
N MET A 60 -26.05 -7.10 18.70
CA MET A 60 -27.23 -6.99 19.57
C MET A 60 -28.41 -7.92 19.18
N GLY A 61 -28.11 -9.13 18.70
CA GLY A 61 -29.11 -10.13 18.33
C GLY A 61 -29.71 -9.98 16.93
N THR A 62 -29.22 -9.02 16.13
CA THR A 62 -29.54 -8.88 14.70
C THR A 62 -28.27 -9.09 13.89
N THR A 63 -28.35 -9.72 12.71
CA THR A 63 -27.21 -9.83 11.80
C THR A 63 -27.23 -8.70 10.78
N TYR A 64 -26.04 -8.21 10.42
CA TYR A 64 -25.86 -7.13 9.47
C TYR A 64 -24.87 -7.54 8.38
N THR A 65 -25.18 -7.14 7.15
CA THR A 65 -24.30 -7.30 5.99
C THR A 65 -24.14 -5.93 5.33
N GLY A 66 -22.91 -5.53 5.06
CA GLY A 66 -22.59 -4.19 4.53
C GLY A 66 -21.20 -3.68 4.94
N CYS A 67 -20.94 -2.41 4.63
CA CYS A 67 -19.72 -1.73 5.08
C CYS A 67 -19.89 -1.34 6.55
N TYR A 68 -19.08 -1.93 7.42
CA TYR A 68 -19.05 -1.63 8.84
C TYR A 68 -17.92 -0.64 9.16
N ASP A 69 -18.28 0.55 9.64
CA ASP A 69 -17.34 1.53 10.17
C ASP A 69 -17.13 1.27 11.67
N PHE A 70 -15.93 0.83 12.05
CA PHE A 70 -15.61 0.56 13.45
C PHE A 70 -15.31 1.82 14.29
N ALA A 71 -15.08 2.97 13.66
CA ALA A 71 -14.90 4.24 14.37
C ALA A 71 -16.24 4.82 14.82
N THR A 72 -17.30 4.64 14.01
CA THR A 72 -18.66 5.12 14.33
C THR A 72 -19.61 4.03 14.80
N HIS A 73 -19.22 2.76 14.67
CA HIS A 73 -20.05 1.57 14.92
C HIS A 73 -21.35 1.56 14.11
N GLN A 74 -21.29 2.04 12.87
CA GLN A 74 -22.41 2.06 11.94
C GLN A 74 -22.19 1.05 10.82
N VAL A 75 -23.29 0.47 10.31
CA VAL A 75 -23.27 -0.39 9.13
C VAL A 75 -24.04 0.30 8.01
N ASP A 76 -23.37 0.53 6.89
CA ASP A 76 -24.01 0.87 5.63
C ASP A 76 -24.31 -0.41 4.85
N SER A 77 -25.58 -0.83 4.90
CA SER A 77 -26.08 -2.00 4.16
C SER A 77 -26.57 -1.67 2.75
N THR A 78 -26.49 -0.40 2.33
CA THR A 78 -26.96 0.07 1.02
C THR A 78 -25.84 0.15 -0.02
N SER A 79 -24.60 0.32 0.44
CA SER A 79 -23.41 0.34 -0.39
C SER A 79 -22.98 -1.06 -0.85
N ASP A 80 -22.43 -1.14 -2.06
CA ASP A 80 -21.89 -2.38 -2.61
C ASP A 80 -20.61 -2.79 -1.86
N MET A 81 -20.30 -4.09 -1.82
CA MET A 81 -19.08 -4.61 -1.17
C MET A 81 -17.81 -3.87 -1.63
N ASN A 82 -17.66 -3.64 -2.93
CA ASN A 82 -16.47 -3.01 -3.52
C ASN A 82 -16.30 -1.52 -3.18
N THR A 83 -17.27 -0.90 -2.49
CA THR A 83 -17.17 0.48 -2.03
C THR A 83 -16.77 0.61 -0.57
N CYS A 84 -16.64 -0.49 0.17
CA CYS A 84 -16.14 -0.46 1.54
C CYS A 84 -14.64 -0.14 1.57
N GLY A 85 -14.20 0.55 2.61
CA GLY A 85 -12.82 1.00 2.77
C GLY A 85 -11.77 -0.11 2.59
N ASP A 86 -11.90 -1.23 3.30
CA ASP A 86 -11.06 -2.42 3.16
C ASP A 86 -11.01 -2.95 1.72
N GLN A 87 -12.16 -3.04 1.06
CA GLN A 87 -12.26 -3.54 -0.32
C GLN A 87 -11.63 -2.58 -1.33
N ILE A 88 -11.72 -1.26 -1.10
CA ILE A 88 -11.02 -0.26 -1.93
C ILE A 88 -9.51 -0.38 -1.72
N LEU A 89 -9.08 -0.47 -0.45
CA LEU A 89 -7.67 -0.57 -0.09
C LEU A 89 -7.03 -1.82 -0.70
N GLU A 90 -7.72 -2.96 -0.65
CA GLU A 90 -7.25 -4.22 -1.22
C GLU A 90 -7.30 -4.22 -2.75
N ASN A 91 -8.46 -3.93 -3.35
CA ASN A 91 -8.67 -4.12 -4.79
C ASN A 91 -8.06 -3.01 -5.67
N VAL A 92 -7.91 -1.79 -5.13
CA VAL A 92 -7.40 -0.64 -5.91
C VAL A 92 -5.97 -0.31 -5.53
N LEU A 93 -5.68 -0.23 -4.22
CA LEU A 93 -4.38 0.21 -3.73
C LEU A 93 -3.44 -0.95 -3.39
N ASN A 94 -3.95 -2.18 -3.44
CA ASN A 94 -3.20 -3.40 -3.13
C ASN A 94 -2.46 -3.29 -1.79
N THR A 95 -3.16 -2.79 -0.78
CA THR A 95 -2.63 -2.56 0.56
C THR A 95 -3.68 -2.88 1.59
N PRO A 96 -3.33 -3.46 2.75
CA PRO A 96 -4.29 -3.69 3.84
C PRO A 96 -4.67 -2.40 4.57
N GLY A 97 -4.00 -1.29 4.29
CA GLY A 97 -4.25 0.01 4.93
C GLY A 97 -3.33 1.11 4.42
N ILE A 98 -3.60 2.34 4.82
CA ILE A 98 -2.80 3.53 4.48
C ILE A 98 -2.32 4.24 5.74
N GLU A 99 -1.11 4.80 5.68
CA GLU A 99 -0.57 5.66 6.73
C GLU A 99 -0.02 6.96 6.16
N ARG A 100 -0.12 8.05 6.94
CA ARG A 100 0.50 9.34 6.61
C ARG A 100 2.00 9.31 6.92
N VAL A 101 2.81 9.02 5.91
CA VAL A 101 4.27 8.98 6.01
C VAL A 101 4.94 9.75 4.87
N ASN A 102 6.22 10.10 5.03
CA ASN A 102 7.04 10.66 3.96
C ASN A 102 7.91 9.56 3.32
N SER A 103 8.51 9.85 2.16
CA SER A 103 9.32 8.87 1.43
C SER A 103 10.53 8.37 2.21
N GLN A 104 11.13 9.22 3.06
CA GLN A 104 12.28 8.83 3.89
C GLN A 104 11.90 7.77 4.93
N THR A 105 10.75 7.93 5.57
CA THR A 105 10.23 6.96 6.55
C THR A 105 9.72 5.69 5.85
N HIS A 106 8.95 5.82 4.77
CA HIS A 106 8.35 4.68 4.06
C HIS A 106 9.39 3.79 3.38
N LEU A 107 10.37 4.40 2.71
CA LEU A 107 11.38 3.68 1.93
C LEU A 107 12.67 3.43 2.72
N GLY A 108 12.83 4.01 3.91
CA GLY A 108 14.10 4.00 4.65
C GLY A 108 14.58 2.59 5.00
N SER A 109 13.69 1.75 5.54
CA SER A 109 13.99 0.36 5.89
C SER A 109 14.24 -0.51 4.65
N TYR A 110 13.46 -0.31 3.59
CA TYR A 110 13.66 -1.02 2.33
C TYR A 110 14.98 -0.61 1.65
N SER A 111 15.30 0.68 1.65
CA SER A 111 16.54 1.22 1.10
C SER A 111 17.78 0.68 1.83
N SER A 112 17.73 0.56 3.16
CA SER A 112 18.85 -0.01 3.92
C SER A 112 19.07 -1.49 3.61
N ILE A 113 18.00 -2.24 3.35
CA ILE A 113 18.08 -3.64 2.96
C ILE A 113 18.63 -3.78 1.54
N ILE A 114 18.10 -3.01 0.59
CA ILE A 114 18.48 -3.11 -0.83
C ILE A 114 19.96 -2.81 -1.05
N LYS A 115 20.56 -1.92 -0.25
CA LYS A 115 22.01 -1.64 -0.29
C LYS A 115 22.90 -2.87 -0.07
N HIS A 116 22.39 -3.94 0.53
CA HIS A 116 23.14 -5.19 0.73
C HIS A 116 23.06 -6.15 -0.47
N VAL A 117 22.27 -5.84 -1.50
CA VAL A 117 22.20 -6.65 -2.72
C VAL A 117 23.52 -6.51 -3.49
N PRO A 118 24.25 -7.61 -3.78
CA PRO A 118 25.52 -7.52 -4.50
C PRO A 118 25.40 -6.80 -5.85
N GLY A 119 26.31 -5.87 -6.13
CA GLY A 119 26.35 -5.10 -7.39
C GLY A 119 25.33 -3.96 -7.49
N ILE A 120 24.44 -3.79 -6.50
CA ILE A 120 23.40 -2.75 -6.53
C ILE A 120 23.97 -1.33 -6.50
N SER A 121 25.03 -1.09 -5.72
CA SER A 121 25.71 0.21 -5.65
C SER A 121 26.24 0.59 -7.02
N THR A 122 27.03 -0.29 -7.63
CA THR A 122 27.60 -0.08 -8.96
C THR A 122 26.51 0.17 -10.01
N TYR A 123 25.38 -0.54 -9.95
CA TYR A 123 24.25 -0.29 -10.85
C TYR A 123 23.67 1.12 -10.68
N TYR A 124 23.44 1.58 -9.45
CA TYR A 124 22.93 2.92 -9.19
C TYR A 124 23.93 4.02 -9.57
N ASP A 125 25.21 3.84 -9.24
CA ASP A 125 26.30 4.76 -9.57
C ASP A 125 26.39 4.97 -11.08
N THR A 126 26.31 3.88 -11.86
CA THR A 126 26.41 3.93 -13.33
C THR A 126 25.13 4.48 -13.97
N LYS A 127 23.96 4.16 -13.44
CA LYS A 127 22.67 4.52 -14.05
C LYS A 127 22.26 5.96 -13.77
N TYR A 128 22.57 6.46 -12.59
CA TYR A 128 22.11 7.77 -12.14
C TYR A 128 23.25 8.77 -11.96
N GLU A 129 24.50 8.39 -12.29
CA GLU A 129 25.69 9.22 -12.11
C GLU A 129 25.70 9.89 -10.73
N ILE A 130 25.30 9.14 -9.69
CA ILE A 130 25.29 9.64 -8.32
C ILE A 130 26.75 9.66 -7.88
N THR A 131 27.44 10.75 -8.21
CA THR A 131 28.76 11.06 -7.65
C THR A 131 28.56 11.49 -6.20
N ASP A 132 29.26 10.81 -5.29
CA ASP A 132 29.40 11.21 -3.88
C ASP A 132 29.78 12.69 -3.72
#